data_AF-A0A7C1W9L8-F1
#
_entry.id   AF-A0A7C1W9L8-F1
#
_cell.length_a   1.000
_cell.length_b   1.000
_cell.length_c   1.000
_cell.angle_alpha   90.00
_cell.angle_beta   90.00
_cell.angle_gamma   90.00
#
_symmetry.space_group_name_H-M   'P 1'
#
loop_
_entity.id
_entity.type
_entity.pdbx_description
1 polymer ?
#
loop_
_entity_poly.entity_id
_entity_poly.type
_entity_poly.pdbx_seq_one_letter_code
_entity_poly.pdbx_strand_id
1 'polypeptide(L)' 'MAVYSYSQFRQVLRKLGFEQVRSRKHETWEKVLENGVVLQVRLSHQGKRDIPRKLFYQLLRQAGIDEQEFRQQL' A
#
# COMPACT_ATOMS: atom_id res chain seq x y z
N MET A 1 0.70 17.00 -7.83
CA MET A 1 -0.63 16.38 -8.02
C MET A 1 -0.69 15.06 -7.27
N ALA A 2 -1.81 14.77 -6.61
CA ALA A 2 -2.07 13.43 -6.09
C ALA A 2 -2.44 12.51 -7.25
N VAL A 3 -2.04 11.24 -7.17
CA VAL A 3 -2.22 10.28 -8.28
C VAL A 3 -3.30 9.25 -7.94
N TYR A 4 -3.35 8.81 -6.69
CA TYR A 4 -4.32 7.83 -6.19
C TYR A 4 -4.71 8.14 -4.73
N SER A 5 -5.83 7.57 -4.30
CA SER A 5 -6.35 7.69 -2.92
C SER A 5 -5.85 6.57 -2.00
N TYR A 6 -5.87 6.80 -0.69
CA TYR A 6 -5.58 5.74 0.29
C TYR A 6 -6.58 4.58 0.22
N SER A 7 -7.84 4.83 -0.13
CA SER A 7 -8.83 3.76 -0.33
C SER A 7 -8.47 2.85 -1.50
N GLN A 8 -8.06 3.43 -2.63
CA GLN A 8 -7.55 2.67 -3.78
C GLN A 8 -6.32 1.84 -3.41
N PHE A 9 -5.39 2.42 -2.66
CA PHE A 9 -4.19 1.69 -2.24
C PHE A 9 -4.52 0.50 -1.33
N ARG A 10 -5.42 0.67 -0.35
CA ARG A 10 -5.89 -0.43 0.51
C ARG A 10 -6.58 -1.53 -0.30
N GLN A 11 -7.37 -1.17 -1.31
CA GLN A 11 -8.03 -2.14 -2.19
C GLN A 11 -7.01 -3.01 -2.93
N VAL A 12 -5.96 -2.39 -3.48
CA VAL A 12 -4.88 -3.11 -4.15
C VAL A 12 -4.12 -4.01 -3.17
N LEU A 13 -3.78 -3.51 -1.98
CA LEU A 13 -3.12 -4.32 -0.94
C LEU A 13 -3.93 -5.57 -0.60
N ARG A 14 -5.26 -5.45 -0.43
CA ARG A 14 -6.14 -6.61 -0.18
C ARG A 14 -6.12 -7.61 -1.33
N LYS A 15 -6.21 -7.14 -2.58
CA LYS A 15 -6.16 -8.01 -3.78
C LYS A 15 -4.83 -8.74 -3.90
N LEU A 16 -3.74 -8.08 -3.51
CA LEU A 16 -2.39 -8.65 -3.49
C LEU A 16 -2.14 -9.61 -2.31
N GLY A 17 -3.12 -9.80 -1.43
CA GLY A 17 -3.01 -10.71 -0.28
C GLY A 17 -2.25 -10.12 0.90
N PHE A 18 -2.15 -8.79 1.01
CA PHE A 18 -1.68 -8.17 2.25
C PHE A 18 -2.78 -8.20 3.31
N GLU A 19 -2.39 -8.54 4.53
CA GLU A 19 -3.25 -8.52 5.70
C GLU A 19 -3.01 -7.26 6.53
N GLN A 20 -4.09 -6.69 7.07
CA GLN A 20 -4.00 -5.52 7.94
C GLN A 20 -3.69 -5.97 9.37
N VAL A 21 -2.42 -5.85 9.77
CA VAL A 21 -1.95 -6.24 11.10
C VAL A 21 -2.22 -5.15 12.14
N ARG A 22 -2.34 -3.87 11.71
CA ARG A 22 -2.68 -2.75 12.59
C ARG A 22 -3.56 -1.73 11.89
N SER A 23 -4.62 -1.27 12.57
CA SER A 23 -5.65 -0.37 12.02
C SER A 23 -5.74 1.02 12.70
N ARG A 24 -4.78 1.37 13.57
CA ARG A 24 -4.78 2.67 14.28
C ARG A 24 -4.36 3.84 13.36
N LYS A 25 -3.96 4.98 13.94
CA LYS A 25 -3.47 6.20 13.25
C LYS A 25 -2.46 5.96 12.12
N HIS A 26 -1.67 4.89 12.22
CA HIS A 26 -0.82 4.38 11.16
C HIS A 26 -1.23 2.94 10.91
N GLU A 27 -1.78 2.68 9.73
CA GLU A 27 -2.12 1.31 9.34
C GLU A 27 -0.84 0.59 8.94
N THR A 28 -0.74 -0.68 9.31
CA THR A 28 0.36 -1.55 8.91
C THR A 28 -0.24 -2.76 8.21
N TRP A 29 0.24 -2.99 7.01
CA TRP A 29 -0.18 -4.06 6.11
C TRP A 29 1.02 -4.95 5.83
N GLU A 30 0.85 -6.26 5.97
CA GLU A 30 1.94 -7.22 5.83
C GLU A 30 1.56 -8.35 4.87
N LYS A 31 2.53 -8.82 4.10
CA LYS A 31 2.40 -10.00 3.25
C LYS A 31 3.65 -10.84 3.41
N VAL A 32 3.47 -12.12 3.71
CA VAL A 32 4.54 -13.10 3.73
C VAL A 32 4.67 -13.70 2.34
N LEU A 33 5.85 -13.60 1.74
CA LEU A 33 6.18 -14.21 0.46
C LEU A 33 6.56 -15.69 0.66
N GLU A 34 6.49 -16.48 -0.41
CA GLU A 34 6.81 -17.92 -0.38
C GLU A 34 8.24 -18.23 0.09
N ASN A 35 9.15 -17.28 -0.12
CA ASN A 35 10.55 -17.35 0.33
C ASN A 35 10.74 -16.92 1.80
N GLY A 36 9.66 -16.68 2.54
CA GLY A 36 9.69 -16.24 3.94
C GLY A 36 9.97 -14.74 4.14
N VAL A 37 10.14 -13.96 3.07
CA VAL A 37 10.31 -12.50 3.16
C VAL A 37 8.99 -11.85 3.53
N VAL A 38 9.01 -10.96 4.52
CA VAL A 38 7.84 -10.17 4.92
C VAL A 38 7.90 -8.79 4.27
N LEU A 39 6.93 -8.51 3.40
CA LEU A 39 6.69 -7.17 2.89
C LEU A 39 5.81 -6.41 3.88
N GLN A 40 6.24 -5.22 4.26
CA GLN A 40 5.50 -4.38 5.20
C GLN A 40 5.25 -3.00 4.58
N VAL A 41 3.98 -2.61 4.52
CA VAL A 41 3.54 -1.31 4.04
C VAL A 41 2.92 -0.52 5.19
N ARG A 42 3.44 0.69 5.43
CA ARG A 42 2.91 1.58 6.47
C ARG A 42 2.14 2.74 5.85
N LEU A 43 0.82 2.69 5.93
CA LEU A 43 -0.05 3.75 5.46
C LEU A 43 -0.31 4.75 6.58
N SER A 44 0.28 5.94 6.46
CA SER A 44 -0.03 7.08 7.34
C SER A 44 -0.92 8.07 6.62
N HIS A 45 -2.23 7.99 6.85
CA HIS A 45 -3.16 8.84 6.12
C HIS A 45 -3.34 10.24 6.73
N GLN A 46 -2.94 10.53 7.99
CA GLN A 46 -3.03 11.86 8.63
C GLN A 46 -4.32 12.67 8.29
N GLY A 47 -5.47 12.01 8.11
CA GLY A 47 -6.73 12.63 7.69
C GLY A 47 -6.83 13.05 6.21
N LYS A 48 -5.80 12.80 5.41
CA LYS A 48 -5.75 13.05 3.96
C LYS A 48 -6.41 11.90 3.19
N ARG A 49 -7.17 12.26 2.16
CA ARG A 49 -7.81 11.32 1.22
C ARG A 49 -6.82 10.78 0.19
N ASP A 50 -5.95 11.65 -0.31
CA ASP A 50 -5.12 11.37 -1.47
C ASP A 50 -3.63 11.24 -1.11
N ILE A 51 -2.93 10.42 -1.90
CA ILE A 51 -1.51 10.12 -1.71
C ILE A 51 -0.69 11.05 -2.63
N PRO A 52 0.21 11.88 -2.07
CA PRO A 52 1.17 12.64 -2.88
C PRO A 52 2.04 11.70 -3.72
N ARG A 53 2.32 12.06 -4.98
CA ARG A 53 3.08 11.22 -5.94
C ARG A 53 4.37 10.62 -5.37
N LYS A 54 5.17 11.41 -4.64
CA LYS A 54 6.41 10.93 -4.02
C LYS A 54 6.15 9.83 -2.99
N LEU A 55 5.13 10.00 -2.15
CA LEU A 55 4.74 9.00 -1.16
C LEU A 55 4.19 7.75 -1.84
N PHE A 56 3.40 7.90 -2.90
CA PHE A 56 2.86 6.77 -3.66
C PHE A 56 3.97 5.82 -4.15
N TYR A 57 5.03 6.34 -4.79
CA TYR A 57 6.15 5.48 -5.21
C TYR A 57 6.94 4.87 -4.05
N GLN A 58 7.01 5.54 -2.89
CA GLN A 58 7.61 4.95 -1.69
C GLN A 58 6.77 3.75 -1.18
N LEU A 59 5.45 3.87 -1.23
CA LEU A 59 4.55 2.78 -0.84
C LEU A 59 4.60 1.61 -1.83
N LEU A 60 4.69 1.88 -3.13
CA LEU A 60 4.91 0.84 -4.14
C LEU A 60 6.19 0.05 -3.88
N ARG A 61 7.29 0.74 -3.55
CA ARG A 61 8.55 0.10 -3.16
C ARG A 61 8.41 -0.77 -1.91
N GLN A 62 7.65 -0.32 -0.90
CA GLN A 62 7.37 -1.14 0.29
C GLN A 62 6.52 -2.38 -0.04
N ALA A 63 5.57 -2.22 -0.96
CA ALA A 63 4.71 -3.30 -1.43
C ALA A 63 5.42 -4.26 -2.40
N GLY A 64 6.62 -3.90 -2.89
CA GLY A 64 7.38 -4.70 -3.84
C GLY A 64 6.80 -4.73 -5.26
N ILE A 65 5.97 -3.75 -5.63
CA ILE A 65 5.28 -3.68 -6.93
C ILE A 65 5.61 -2.38 -7.65
N ASP A 66 5.31 -2.29 -8.94
CA ASP A 66 5.40 -1.04 -9.71
C ASP A 66 4.02 -0.38 -9.95
N GLU A 67 4.03 0.77 -10.63
CA GLU A 67 2.79 1.51 -10.93
C GLU A 67 1.90 0.80 -11.96
N GLN A 68 2.49 0.03 -12.87
CA GLN A 68 1.73 -0.72 -13.88
C GLN A 68 0.96 -1.87 -13.21
N GLU A 69 1.63 -2.63 -12.35
CA GLU A 69 1.02 -3.70 -11.56
C GLU A 69 -0.07 -3.13 -10.64
N PHE A 70 0.20 -2.00 -9.97
CA PHE A 70 -0.79 -1.31 -9.15
C PHE A 70 -2.06 -0.95 -9.94
N ARG A 71 -1.92 -0.46 -11.17
CA ARG A 71 -3.05 -0.11 -12.05
C ARG A 71 -3.86 -1.33 -12.49
N GLN A 72 -3.21 -2.47 -12.74
CA GLN A 72 -3.90 -3.71 -13.10
C GLN A 72 -4.73 -4.28 -11.94
N GLN A 73 -4.30 -4.02 -10.71
CA GLN A 73 -4.98 -4.45 -9.50
C GLN A 73 -6.03 -3.45 -8.99
N LEU A 74 -6.17 -2.27 -9.59
CA LEU A 74 -7.14 -1.25 -9.19
C LEU A 74 -8.56 -1.72 -9.51
#